data_AF-A0A101E027-F1
#
_entry.id   AF-A0A101E027-F1
#
_cell.length_a   1.000
_cell.length_b   1.000
_cell.length_c   1.000
_cell.angle_alpha   90.00
_cell.angle_beta   90.00
_cell.angle_gamma   90.00
#
_symmetry.space_group_name_H-M   'P 1'
#
loop_
_entity.id
_entity.type
_entity.pdbx_description
1 polymer ?
#
loop_
_entity_poly.entity_id
_entity_poly.type
_entity_poly.pdbx_seq_one_letter_code
_entity_poly.pdbx_strand_id
1 'polypeptide(L)'
;MAKLLYVIEKIGEPLELAEEDQFTIFVGRTPYRIMCTPKNLQELAVGFLISEGIAKSVEDIEFREAPCLQNSNAVFVNVNGNPGESTIRSSGCIGIYREDEVVGKVEVGERFSICRDRKGSGLS
;
A
#
# COMPACT_ATOMS: atom_id res chain seq x y z
N MET A 1 -4.73 -7.31 -45.50
CA MET A 1 -4.89 -6.90 -44.09
C MET A 1 -3.64 -6.15 -43.67
N ALA A 2 -3.74 -4.83 -43.46
CA ALA A 2 -2.60 -4.01 -43.05
C ALA A 2 -2.45 -4.04 -41.52
N LYS A 3 -1.29 -4.51 -41.05
CA LYS A 3 -0.92 -4.51 -39.63
C LYS A 3 -0.40 -3.11 -39.32
N LEU A 4 -1.17 -2.30 -38.58
CA LEU A 4 -0.72 -1.03 -38.03
C LEU A 4 0.42 -1.30 -37.05
N LEU A 5 1.65 -1.12 -37.50
CA LEU A 5 2.83 -1.11 -36.66
C LEU A 5 2.83 0.23 -35.89
N TYR A 6 2.45 0.19 -34.62
CA TYR A 6 2.66 1.31 -33.72
C TYR A 6 4.17 1.44 -33.48
N VAL A 7 4.74 2.55 -33.95
CA VAL A 7 6.12 2.94 -33.64
C VAL A 7 6.08 3.77 -32.37
N ILE A 8 6.67 3.25 -31.28
CA ILE A 8 6.88 4.02 -30.05
C ILE A 8 8.11 4.89 -30.29
N GLU A 9 7.90 6.18 -30.52
CA GLU A 9 8.98 7.17 -30.58
C GLU A 9 9.43 7.50 -29.16
N LYS A 10 10.66 7.12 -28.80
CA LYS A 10 11.26 7.51 -27.51
C LYS A 10 11.75 8.95 -27.62
N ILE A 11 11.18 9.85 -26.82
CA ILE A 11 11.60 11.25 -26.73
C ILE A 11 12.39 11.41 -25.42
N GLY A 12 13.66 11.79 -25.52
CA GLY A 12 14.51 12.07 -24.36
C GLY A 12 14.94 10.82 -23.58
N GLU A 13 15.48 11.06 -22.38
CA GLU A 13 15.85 9.99 -21.44
C GLU A 13 14.59 9.40 -20.79
N PRO A 14 14.50 8.07 -20.64
CA PRO A 14 13.37 7.43 -19.97
C PRO A 14 13.31 7.81 -18.49
N LEU A 15 12.10 7.92 -17.96
CA LEU A 15 11.88 8.11 -16.53
C LEU A 15 12.27 6.85 -15.75
N GLU A 16 12.98 7.02 -14.64
CA GLU A 16 13.13 5.97 -13.65
C GLU A 16 11.82 5.82 -12.88
N LEU A 17 11.29 4.59 -12.86
CA LEU A 17 10.07 4.27 -12.13
C LEU A 17 10.44 3.77 -10.74
N ALA A 18 9.76 4.28 -9.72
CA ALA A 18 9.89 3.76 -8.37
C ALA A 18 9.29 2.35 -8.28
N GLU A 19 9.98 1.48 -7.53
CA GLU A 19 9.46 0.17 -7.17
C GLU A 19 8.49 0.31 -5.98
N GLU A 20 7.36 -0.38 -6.08
CA GLU A 20 6.33 -0.45 -5.04
C GLU A 20 5.91 -1.91 -4.85
N ASP A 21 5.89 -2.36 -3.60
CA ASP A 21 5.47 -3.69 -3.21
C ASP A 21 4.65 -3.64 -1.91
N GLN A 22 3.89 -4.70 -1.64
CA GLN A 22 3.07 -4.81 -0.45
C GLN A 22 3.88 -5.35 0.73
N PHE A 23 3.93 -4.58 1.82
CA PHE A 23 4.48 -4.98 3.11
C PHE A 23 3.37 -5.22 4.13
N THR A 24 3.40 -6.34 4.86
CA THR A 24 2.37 -6.71 5.86
C THR A 24 2.94 -6.80 7.26
N ILE A 25 2.40 -6.02 8.20
CA ILE A 25 2.75 -6.04 9.61
C ILE A 25 1.62 -6.77 10.35
N PHE A 26 1.92 -7.89 11.00
CA PHE A 26 0.98 -8.62 11.82
C PHE A 26 1.16 -8.25 13.28
N VAL A 27 0.18 -7.56 13.88
CA VAL A 27 0.14 -7.29 15.32
C VAL A 27 -0.90 -8.21 15.95
N GLY A 28 -0.44 -9.29 16.59
CA GLY A 28 -1.32 -10.36 17.03
C GLY A 28 -2.08 -11.00 15.86
N ARG A 29 -3.41 -10.84 15.82
CA ARG A 29 -4.28 -11.33 14.73
C ARG A 29 -4.62 -10.26 13.68
N THR A 30 -4.15 -9.02 13.86
CA THR A 30 -4.52 -7.91 12.99
C THR A 30 -3.44 -7.68 11.93
N PRO A 31 -3.76 -7.86 10.63
CA PRO A 31 -2.86 -7.51 9.54
C PRO A 31 -3.01 -6.04 9.14
N TYR A 32 -1.87 -5.35 9.07
CA TYR A 32 -1.74 -4.01 8.49
C TYR A 32 -0.95 -4.11 7.19
N ARG A 33 -1.54 -3.72 6.06
CA ARG A 33 -0.89 -3.79 4.74
C ARG A 33 -0.52 -2.39 4.26
N ILE A 34 0.72 -2.21 3.85
CA ILE A 34 1.29 -0.94 3.40
C ILE A 34 1.90 -1.16 2.01
N MET A 35 1.57 -0.31 1.05
CA MET A 35 2.28 -0.26 -0.24
C MET A 35 3.48 0.67 -0.09
N CYS A 36 4.68 0.16 -0.35
CA CYS A 36 5.92 0.91 -0.15
C CYS A 36 7.04 0.39 -1.04
N THR A 37 8.09 1.18 -1.20
CA THR A 37 9.36 0.65 -1.71
C THR A 37 9.89 -0.41 -0.74
N PRO A 38 10.29 -1.62 -1.20
CA PRO A 38 10.64 -2.75 -0.33
C PRO A 38 12.05 -2.61 0.30
N LYS A 39 12.27 -1.50 1.00
CA LYS A 39 13.54 -1.12 1.65
C LYS A 39 13.24 -0.50 3.02
N ASN A 40 14.12 -0.71 4.00
CA ASN A 40 13.99 -0.18 5.37
C ASN A 40 12.64 -0.55 6.04
N LEU A 41 12.19 -1.80 5.83
CA LEU A 41 10.87 -2.26 6.24
C LEU A 41 10.70 -2.33 7.77
N GLN A 42 11.79 -2.58 8.51
CA GLN A 42 11.75 -2.60 9.96
C GLN A 42 11.55 -1.19 10.52
N GLU A 43 12.27 -0.20 10.00
CA GLU A 43 12.12 1.21 10.38
C GLU A 43 10.72 1.72 10.03
N LEU A 44 10.20 1.36 8.85
CA LEU A 44 8.83 1.63 8.46
C LEU A 44 7.83 1.02 9.46
N ALA A 45 8.02 -0.24 9.86
CA ALA A 45 7.15 -0.90 10.83
C ALA A 45 7.19 -0.22 12.20
N VAL A 46 8.37 0.09 12.73
CA VAL A 46 8.51 0.82 14.01
C VAL A 46 7.81 2.17 13.94
N GLY A 47 8.07 2.94 12.88
CA GLY A 47 7.47 4.26 12.67
C GLY A 47 5.94 4.19 12.62
N PHE A 48 5.41 3.25 11.84
CA PHE A 48 3.97 3.00 11.72
C PHE A 48 3.34 2.63 13.08
N LEU A 49 3.94 1.69 13.82
CA LEU A 49 3.38 1.25 15.10
C LEU A 49 3.31 2.36 16.13
N ILE A 50 4.31 3.24 16.16
CA ILE A 50 4.34 4.38 17.09
C ILE A 50 3.40 5.50 16.61
N SER A 51 3.40 5.83 15.31
CA SER A 51 2.61 6.94 14.76
C SER A 51 1.09 6.71 14.86
N GLU A 52 0.67 5.46 14.68
CA GLU A 52 -0.74 5.06 14.80
C GLU A 52 -1.17 4.79 16.25
N GLY A 53 -0.24 4.92 17.21
CA GLY A 53 -0.48 4.70 18.64
C GLY A 53 -0.65 3.23 19.01
N ILE A 54 -0.18 2.30 18.17
CA ILE A 54 -0.22 0.85 18.43
C ILE A 54 0.80 0.50 19.53
N ALA A 55 2.01 1.07 19.44
CA ALA A 55 3.06 1.00 20.46
C ALA A 55 3.37 2.39 21.03
N LYS A 56 3.81 2.49 22.30
CA LYS A 56 4.15 3.79 22.92
C LYS A 56 5.61 4.14 22.72
N SER A 57 6.48 3.14 22.72
CA SER A 57 7.90 3.31 22.46
C SER A 57 8.49 2.12 21.70
N VAL A 58 9.74 2.23 21.28
CA VAL A 58 10.44 1.19 20.51
C VAL A 58 10.66 -0.06 21.36
N GLU A 59 10.84 0.10 22.67
CA GLU A 59 11.07 -0.99 23.63
C GLU A 59 9.84 -1.90 23.78
N ASP A 60 8.65 -1.41 23.44
CA ASP A 60 7.42 -2.20 23.45
C ASP A 60 7.33 -3.15 22.24
N ILE A 61 8.19 -2.98 21.23
CA ILE A 61 8.10 -3.65 19.92
C ILE A 61 9.10 -4.81 19.86
N GLU A 62 8.58 -6.03 19.77
CA GLU A 62 9.38 -7.23 19.52
C GLU A 62 9.05 -7.83 18.14
N PHE A 63 10.03 -7.83 17.24
CA PHE A 63 9.91 -8.47 15.93
C PHE A 63 10.10 -9.98 16.03
N ARG A 64 9.23 -10.71 15.35
CA ARG A 64 9.32 -12.16 15.15
C ARG A 64 9.32 -12.46 13.66
N GLU A 65 10.20 -13.36 13.25
CA GLU A 65 10.18 -13.90 11.90
C GLU A 65 8.87 -14.63 11.66
N ALA A 66 8.40 -14.61 10.41
CA ALA A 66 7.24 -15.33 9.94
C ALA A 66 7.67 -16.71 9.41
N PRO A 67 7.76 -17.78 10.24
CA PRO A 67 8.30 -19.07 9.81
C PRO A 67 7.49 -19.71 8.68
N CYS A 68 6.22 -19.35 8.52
CA CYS A 68 5.32 -19.87 7.50
C CYS A 68 5.30 -19.06 6.20
N LEU A 69 6.02 -17.95 6.11
CA LEU A 69 6.05 -17.10 4.92
C LEU A 69 7.48 -16.99 4.38
N GLN A 70 7.98 -18.08 3.79
CA GLN A 70 9.22 -18.04 3.03
C GLN A 70 8.98 -17.11 1.82
N ASN A 71 9.70 -15.98 1.76
CA ASN A 71 9.66 -14.94 0.73
C ASN A 71 8.56 -13.86 0.81
N SER A 72 7.92 -13.64 1.96
CA SER A 72 6.97 -12.52 2.08
C SER A 72 7.64 -11.27 2.68
N ASN A 73 7.33 -10.10 2.12
CA ASN A 73 7.46 -8.81 2.79
C ASN A 73 6.45 -8.75 3.96
N ALA A 74 6.69 -9.52 5.02
CA ALA A 74 5.84 -9.52 6.19
C ALA A 74 6.63 -9.77 7.47
N VAL A 75 6.14 -9.17 8.56
CA VAL A 75 6.71 -9.32 9.91
C VAL A 75 5.61 -9.59 10.92
N PHE A 76 5.91 -10.43 11.91
CA PHE A 76 5.08 -10.54 13.11
C PHE A 76 5.66 -9.62 14.18
N VAL A 77 4.79 -8.88 14.84
CA VAL A 77 5.16 -7.96 15.90
C VAL A 77 4.34 -8.31 17.14
N ASN A 78 5.06 -8.53 18.23
CA ASN A 78 4.47 -8.57 19.55
C ASN A 78 4.65 -7.19 20.19
N VAL A 79 3.55 -6.60 20.65
CA VAL A 79 3.57 -5.30 21.34
C VAL A 79 3.29 -5.53 22.81
N ASN A 80 4.26 -5.23 23.65
CA ASN A 80 4.12 -5.38 25.10
C ASN A 80 3.39 -4.16 25.71
N GLY A 81 2.60 -4.40 26.76
CA GLY A 81 1.86 -3.36 27.47
C GLY A 81 0.42 -3.16 26.97
N ASN A 82 -0.25 -2.12 27.47
CA ASN A 82 -1.58 -1.74 26.98
C ASN A 82 -1.41 -0.96 25.67
N PRO A 83 -1.82 -1.51 24.50
CA PRO A 83 -1.77 -0.77 23.25
C PRO A 83 -2.53 0.54 23.41
N GLY A 84 -2.04 1.61 22.77
CA GLY A 84 -2.75 2.88 22.76
C GLY A 84 -4.11 2.75 22.06
N GLU A 85 -4.96 3.77 22.21
CA GLU A 85 -6.21 3.85 21.45
C GLU A 85 -5.84 4.01 19.96
N SER A 86 -5.85 2.89 19.23
CA SER A 86 -5.43 2.85 17.83
C SER A 86 -6.33 3.75 17.00
N THR A 87 -5.79 4.89 16.57
CA THR A 87 -6.47 5.80 15.66
C THR A 87 -5.73 5.68 14.34
N ILE A 88 -6.40 5.15 13.31
CA ILE A 88 -5.83 5.08 11.97
C ILE A 88 -5.72 6.53 11.47
N ARG A 89 -4.51 7.08 11.48
CA ARG A 89 -4.17 8.45 11.09
C ARG A 89 -3.59 8.53 9.68
N SER A 90 -3.32 7.38 9.06
CA SER A 90 -2.77 7.33 7.70
C SER A 90 -3.79 7.77 6.63
N SER A 91 -3.31 8.52 5.63
CA SER A 91 -4.11 9.17 4.59
C SER A 91 -4.51 8.28 3.39
N GLY A 92 -4.42 6.94 3.51
CA GLY A 92 -5.05 6.02 2.54
C GLY A 92 -4.17 4.98 1.85
N CYS A 93 -2.88 4.83 2.19
CA CYS A 93 -2.03 3.75 1.67
C CYS A 93 -1.99 2.50 2.57
N ILE A 94 -2.90 2.43 3.55
CA ILE A 94 -2.92 1.37 4.56
C ILE A 94 -4.25 0.64 4.49
N GLY A 95 -4.19 -0.64 4.13
CA GLY A 95 -5.32 -1.55 4.18
C GLY A 95 -5.35 -2.28 5.51
N ILE A 96 -6.44 -2.14 6.26
CA ILE A 96 -6.72 -2.93 7.46
C ILE A 96 -7.87 -3.85 7.14
N TYR A 97 -7.65 -5.14 7.34
CA TYR A 97 -8.67 -6.16 7.11
C TYR A 97 -8.90 -6.92 8.40
N ARG A 98 -10.15 -6.93 8.86
CA ARG A 98 -10.63 -7.77 9.95
C ARG A 98 -11.59 -8.78 9.33
N GLU A 99 -11.37 -10.07 9.56
CA GLU A 99 -12.19 -11.13 8.96
C GLU A 99 -13.68 -10.99 9.31
N ASP A 100 -13.99 -10.39 10.46
CA ASP A 100 -15.36 -10.17 10.94
C ASP A 100 -16.02 -8.87 10.42
N GLU A 101 -15.30 -8.06 9.62
CA GLU A 101 -15.78 -6.75 9.17
C GLU A 101 -16.40 -6.84 7.77
N VAL A 102 -17.75 -6.85 7.72
CA VAL A 102 -18.50 -6.81 6.47
C VAL A 102 -18.54 -5.36 5.98
N VAL A 103 -17.72 -5.04 4.98
CA VAL A 103 -17.75 -3.72 4.33
C VAL A 103 -19.11 -3.54 3.63
N GLY A 104 -19.88 -2.56 4.12
CA GLY A 104 -21.18 -2.23 3.54
C GLY A 104 -21.05 -1.75 2.09
N LYS A 105 -22.11 -1.96 1.30
CA LYS A 105 -22.18 -1.43 -0.06
C LYS A 105 -22.19 0.09 0.00
N VAL A 106 -21.19 0.73 -0.61
CA VAL A 106 -21.14 2.20 -0.72
C VAL A 106 -21.89 2.67 -1.95
N GLU A 107 -22.68 3.73 -1.83
CA GLU A 107 -23.25 4.43 -2.98
C GLU A 107 -22.24 5.45 -3.49
N VAL A 108 -21.92 5.38 -4.78
CA VAL A 108 -20.95 6.27 -5.42
C VAL A 108 -21.63 7.59 -5.74
N GLY A 109 -21.19 8.70 -5.12
CA GLY A 109 -21.72 10.03 -5.37
C GLY A 109 -21.31 10.62 -6.72
N GLU A 110 -20.11 10.32 -7.20
CA GLU A 110 -19.58 10.83 -8.46
C GLU A 110 -18.86 9.75 -9.28
N ARG A 111 -19.08 9.75 -10.60
CA ARG A 111 -18.40 8.84 -11.53
C ARG A 111 -17.61 9.65 -12.54
N PHE A 112 -16.33 9.32 -12.66
CA PHE A 112 -15.47 9.87 -13.71
C PHE A 112 -15.35 8.86 -14.84
N SER A 113 -15.43 9.35 -16.07
CA SER A 113 -15.14 8.58 -17.28
C SER A 113 -14.16 9.36 -18.14
N ILE A 114 -13.13 8.69 -18.64
CA ILE A 114 -12.25 9.27 -19.65
C ILE A 114 -13.02 9.26 -20.97
N CYS A 115 -13.48 10.43 -21.41
CA CYS A 115 -13.97 10.61 -22.77
C CYS A 115 -12.78 10.47 -23.73
N ARG A 116 -12.82 9.52 -24.66
CA ARG A 116 -11.83 9.46 -25.75
C ARG A 116 -11.99 10.70 -26.61
N ASP A 117 -10.98 11.55 -26.61
CA ASP A 117 -10.89 12.68 -27.51
C ASP A 117 -10.72 12.15 -28.95
N ARG A 118 -11.68 12.42 -29.83
CA ARG A 118 -11.55 12.08 -31.25
C ARG A 118 -10.58 13.08 -31.88
N LYS A 119 -9.31 12.69 -32.05
CA LYS A 119 -8.38 13.46 -32.89
C LYS A 119 -8.92 13.56 -34.33
N GLY A 120 -9.01 14.79 -34.84
CA GLY A 120 -8.80 15.09 -36.26
C GLY A 120 -10.03 15.49 -37.07
N SER A 121 -10.26 16.80 -37.23
CA SER A 121 -10.83 17.36 -38.45
C SER A 121 -10.47 18.85 -38.59
N GLY A 122 -9.76 19.20 -39.66
CA GLY A 122 -9.75 20.57 -40.20
C GLY A 122 -8.40 21.27 -40.26
N LEU A 123 -7.54 20.86 -41.20
CA LEU A 123 -6.68 21.79 -41.94
C LEU A 123 -6.91 21.50 -43.41
N SER A 124 -7.79 22.31 -44.01
CA SER A 124 -7.91 22.54 -45.45
C SER A 124 -7.48 23.96 -45.72
#